data_AF-A0A9E3C606-F1
#
_entry.id   AF-A0A9E3C606-F1
#
_cell.length_a   1.000
_cell.length_b   1.000
_cell.length_c   1.000
_cell.angle_alpha   90.00
_cell.angle_beta   90.00
_cell.angle_gamma   90.00
#
_symmetry.space_group_name_H-M   'P 1'
#
loop_
_entity.id
_entity.type
_entity.pdbx_description
1 polymer ?
#
loop_
_entity_poly.entity_id
_entity_poly.type
_entity_poly.pdbx_seq_one_letter_code
_entity_poly.pdbx_strand_id
1 'polypeptide(L)'
;MPVAPPAYDVKDLSLADAGRRRIEWADREMPVLRSIRERFEREKPLAGITAVACLHVTAETANLMRTLRAGGATVVLTASNPLSTQDDVAAALVQHYG
;
A
#
# COMPACT_ATOMS: atom_id res chain seq x y z
N MET A 1 13.25 -27.29 10.04
CA MET A 1 12.04 -26.95 9.26
C MET A 1 12.22 -25.53 8.74
N PRO A 2 11.91 -25.22 7.47
CA PRO A 2 11.98 -23.84 7.02
C PRO A 2 10.91 -23.05 7.77
N VAL A 3 11.34 -21.99 8.46
CA VAL A 3 10.44 -21.04 9.11
C VAL A 3 9.71 -20.30 7.98
N ALA A 4 8.38 -20.21 8.05
CA ALA A 4 7.63 -19.41 7.09
C ALA A 4 8.19 -17.97 7.10
N PRO A 5 8.42 -17.35 5.93
CA PRO A 5 8.94 -16.00 5.88
C PRO A 5 7.99 -15.03 6.61
N PRO A 6 8.52 -13.95 7.20
CA PRO A 6 7.69 -12.96 7.87
C PRO A 6 6.68 -12.36 6.89
N ALA A 7 5.49 -12.00 7.38
CA ALA A 7 4.40 -11.47 6.55
C ALA A 7 4.75 -10.11 5.88
N TYR A 8 5.75 -9.40 6.42
CA TYR A 8 6.31 -8.16 5.90
C TYR A 8 7.77 -8.02 6.31
N ASP A 9 8.51 -7.17 5.61
CA ASP A 9 9.88 -6.74 5.97
C ASP A 9 10.00 -5.23 5.73
N VAL A 10 10.10 -4.47 6.83
CA VAL A 10 10.20 -3.00 6.83
C VAL A 10 11.16 -2.55 7.92
N LYS A 11 11.77 -1.38 7.72
CA LYS A 11 12.86 -0.89 8.57
C LYS A 11 12.45 -0.60 10.02
N ASP A 12 11.36 0.13 10.23
CA ASP A 12 10.91 0.56 11.56
C ASP A 12 9.41 0.91 11.56
N LEU A 13 8.61 0.15 12.34
CA LEU A 13 7.17 0.37 12.45
C LEU A 13 6.80 1.63 13.25
N SER A 14 7.71 2.18 14.07
CA SER A 14 7.45 3.42 14.82
C SER A 14 7.15 4.63 13.91
N LEU A 15 7.55 4.54 12.64
CA LEU A 15 7.33 5.55 11.61
C LEU A 15 5.91 5.54 11.01
N ALA A 16 5.09 4.53 11.31
CA ALA A 16 3.81 4.29 10.63
C ALA A 16 2.84 5.48 10.71
N ASP A 17 2.72 6.14 11.87
CA ASP A 17 1.82 7.29 12.01
C ASP A 17 2.28 8.49 11.16
N ALA A 18 3.59 8.68 10.98
CA ALA A 18 4.14 9.70 10.09
C ALA A 18 3.86 9.37 8.63
N GLY A 19 4.06 8.11 8.24
CA GLY A 19 3.73 7.62 6.91
C GLY A 19 2.25 7.75 6.59
N ARG A 20 1.35 7.43 7.53
CA ARG A 20 -0.10 7.60 7.37
C ARG A 20 -0.45 9.04 7.00
N ARG A 21 0.09 10.01 7.75
CA ARG A 21 -0.13 11.44 7.45
C ARG A 21 0.36 11.82 6.06
N ARG A 22 1.51 11.29 5.62
CA ARG A 22 2.04 11.55 4.28
C ARG A 22 1.16 10.92 3.18
N ILE A 23 0.71 9.69 3.38
CA ILE A 23 -0.19 8.97 2.46
C ILE A 23 -1.51 9.75 2.32
N GLU A 24 -2.10 10.17 3.43
CA GLU A 24 -3.35 10.95 3.44
C GLU A 24 -3.17 12.33 2.82
N TRP A 25 -2.01 12.96 2.99
CA TRP A 25 -1.69 14.22 2.33
C TRP A 25 -1.61 14.04 0.82
N ALA A 26 -0.86 13.04 0.33
CA ALA A 26 -0.77 12.73 -1.10
C ALA A 26 -2.15 12.37 -1.69
N ASP A 27 -2.99 11.66 -0.94
CA ASP A 27 -4.33 11.26 -1.39
C ASP A 27 -5.25 12.46 -1.69
N ARG A 28 -5.00 13.63 -1.09
CA ARG A 28 -5.74 14.88 -1.37
C ARG A 28 -5.46 15.41 -2.78
N GLU A 29 -4.26 15.16 -3.29
CA GLU A 29 -3.80 15.57 -4.62
C GLU A 29 -4.01 14.48 -5.69
N MET A 30 -4.69 13.37 -5.35
CA MET A 30 -4.94 12.23 -6.25
C MET A 30 -6.46 12.00 -6.49
N PRO A 31 -7.23 13.02 -6.94
CA PRO A 31 -8.70 12.95 -6.98
C PRO A 31 -9.24 11.85 -7.91
N VAL A 32 -8.54 11.56 -9.02
CA VAL A 32 -8.94 10.49 -9.95
C VAL A 32 -8.77 9.12 -9.31
N LEU A 33 -7.67 8.89 -8.60
CA LEU A 33 -7.45 7.61 -7.94
C LEU A 33 -8.42 7.40 -6.78
N ARG A 34 -8.77 8.48 -6.06
CA ARG A 34 -9.78 8.47 -5.01
C ARG A 34 -11.16 8.09 -5.56
N SER A 35 -11.60 8.69 -6.67
CA SER A 35 -12.91 8.36 -7.25
C SER A 35 -12.98 6.90 -7.74
N ILE A 36 -11.87 6.37 -8.27
CA ILE A 36 -11.75 4.94 -8.59
C ILE A 36 -11.88 4.09 -7.33
N ARG A 37 -11.21 4.48 -6.23
CA ARG A 37 -11.28 3.78 -4.94
C ARG A 37 -12.70 3.74 -4.40
N GLU A 38 -13.40 4.86 -4.36
CA GLU A 38 -14.80 4.95 -3.90
C GLU A 38 -15.73 4.05 -4.72
N ARG A 39 -15.53 3.98 -6.05
CA ARG A 39 -16.26 3.04 -6.91
C ARG A 39 -15.89 1.58 -6.58
N PHE A 40 -14.60 1.28 -6.45
CA PHE A 40 -14.09 -0.06 -6.19
C PHE A 40 -14.54 -0.61 -4.83
N GLU A 41 -14.70 0.24 -3.81
CA GLU A 41 -15.24 -0.15 -2.52
C GLU A 41 -16.66 -0.73 -2.62
N ARG A 42 -17.46 -0.22 -3.55
CA ARG A 42 -18.85 -0.68 -3.79
C ARG A 42 -18.89 -1.90 -4.71
N GLU A 43 -18.13 -1.88 -5.79
CA GLU A 43 -18.23 -2.87 -6.86
C GLU A 43 -17.37 -4.12 -6.63
N LYS A 44 -16.31 -4.01 -5.82
CA LYS A 44 -15.30 -5.06 -5.58
C LYS A 44 -14.85 -5.79 -6.86
N PRO A 45 -14.46 -5.07 -7.94
CA PRO A 45 -14.20 -5.68 -9.24
C PRO A 45 -12.95 -6.57 -9.28
N LEU A 46 -12.12 -6.53 -8.25
CA LEU A 46 -10.88 -7.30 -8.15
C LEU A 46 -10.98 -8.43 -7.10
N ALA A 47 -12.20 -8.76 -6.64
CA ALA A 47 -12.42 -9.85 -5.69
C ALA A 47 -11.84 -11.17 -6.20
N GLY A 48 -11.04 -11.83 -5.36
CA GLY A 48 -10.38 -13.10 -5.69
C GLY A 48 -9.09 -12.97 -6.52
N ILE A 49 -8.70 -11.75 -6.92
CA ILE A 49 -7.44 -11.50 -7.62
C ILE A 49 -6.32 -11.24 -6.60
N THR A 50 -5.17 -11.87 -6.81
CA THR A 50 -3.93 -11.52 -6.12
C THR A 50 -3.07 -10.65 -7.02
N ALA A 51 -2.81 -9.41 -6.59
CA ALA A 51 -1.98 -8.45 -7.29
C ALA A 51 -0.63 -8.32 -6.59
N VAL A 52 0.46 -8.66 -7.31
CA VAL A 52 1.84 -8.48 -6.85
C VAL A 52 2.45 -7.31 -7.61
N ALA A 53 2.91 -6.30 -6.88
CA ALA A 53 3.50 -5.09 -7.44
C ALA A 53 4.98 -4.97 -7.06
N CYS A 54 5.83 -4.71 -8.05
CA CYS A 54 7.23 -4.33 -7.87
C CYS A 54 7.40 -2.89 -8.33
N LEU A 55 7.34 -1.94 -7.39
CA LEU A 55 7.27 -0.50 -7.66
C LEU A 55 8.08 0.29 -6.62
N HIS A 56 8.27 1.59 -6.85
CA HIS A 56 8.79 2.48 -5.81
C HIS A 56 7.79 2.57 -4.65
N VAL A 57 8.25 2.38 -3.41
CA VAL A 57 7.38 2.43 -2.22
C VAL A 57 7.30 3.88 -1.73
N THR A 58 6.34 4.63 -2.28
CA THR A 58 6.07 6.04 -1.96
C THR A 58 4.61 6.25 -1.57
N ALA A 59 4.27 7.45 -1.09
CA ALA A 59 2.91 7.78 -0.65
C ALA A 59 1.85 7.60 -1.76
N GLU A 60 2.23 7.88 -3.01
CA GLU A 60 1.40 7.70 -4.20
C GLU A 60 1.14 6.21 -4.47
N THR A 61 2.19 5.37 -4.40
CA THR A 61 2.06 3.92 -4.53
C THR A 61 1.20 3.33 -3.42
N ALA A 62 1.33 3.84 -2.19
CA ALA A 62 0.47 3.40 -1.09
C ALA A 62 -1.01 3.70 -1.37
N ASN A 63 -1.33 4.85 -1.94
CA ASN A 63 -2.69 5.15 -2.38
C ASN A 63 -3.18 4.23 -3.51
N LEU A 64 -2.30 3.83 -4.43
CA LEU A 64 -2.62 2.81 -5.44
C LEU A 64 -2.92 1.46 -4.79
N MET A 65 -2.10 1.00 -3.84
CA MET A 65 -2.32 -0.27 -3.14
C MET A 65 -3.64 -0.26 -2.37
N ARG A 66 -3.95 0.85 -1.68
CA ARG A 66 -5.23 1.06 -1.00
C ARG A 66 -6.42 0.94 -1.98
N THR A 67 -6.29 1.51 -3.18
CA THR A 67 -7.33 1.41 -4.22
C THR A 67 -7.52 -0.01 -4.73
N LEU A 68 -6.44 -0.76 -4.97
CA LEU A 68 -6.53 -2.17 -5.39
C LEU A 68 -7.17 -3.04 -4.31
N ARG A 69 -6.76 -2.87 -3.04
CA ARG A 69 -7.34 -3.58 -1.89
C ARG A 69 -8.82 -3.23 -1.69
N ALA A 70 -9.18 -1.96 -1.85
CA ALA A 70 -10.57 -1.51 -1.85
C ALA A 70 -11.42 -2.22 -2.91
N GLY A 71 -10.83 -2.55 -4.07
CA GLY A 71 -11.43 -3.37 -5.12
C GLY A 71 -11.61 -4.84 -4.78
N GLY A 72 -11.16 -5.31 -3.61
CA GLY A 72 -11.27 -6.70 -3.17
C GLY A 72 -10.06 -7.57 -3.51
N ALA A 73 -8.99 -6.99 -4.05
CA ALA A 73 -7.76 -7.73 -4.33
C ALA A 73 -6.97 -8.04 -3.05
N THR A 74 -6.29 -9.18 -3.05
CA THR A 74 -5.15 -9.43 -2.15
C THR A 74 -3.93 -8.76 -2.78
N VAL A 75 -3.27 -7.86 -2.05
CA VAL A 75 -2.18 -7.04 -2.60
C VAL A 75 -0.87 -7.33 -1.88
N VAL A 76 0.19 -7.55 -2.65
CA VAL A 76 1.58 -7.68 -2.15
C VAL A 76 2.44 -6.65 -2.87
N LEU A 77 3.25 -5.89 -2.13
CA LEU A 77 4.13 -4.86 -2.67
C LEU A 77 5.58 -5.16 -2.29
N THR A 78 6.48 -5.07 -3.26
CA THR A 78 7.93 -5.06 -3.06
C THR A 78 8.56 -3.84 -3.71
N ALA A 79 9.66 -3.36 -3.15
CA ALA A 79 10.40 -2.24 -3.71
C ALA A 79 11.11 -2.64 -5.00
N SER A 80 10.98 -1.82 -6.04
CA SER A 80 11.72 -2.00 -7.32
C SER A 80 13.13 -1.42 -7.30
N ASN A 81 13.42 -0.51 -6.35
CA ASN A 81 14.72 0.15 -6.24
C ASN A 81 15.10 0.40 -4.78
N PRO A 82 16.32 0.01 -4.34
CA PRO A 82 16.74 0.02 -2.93
C PRO A 82 16.77 1.41 -2.28
N LEU A 83 16.91 2.48 -3.08
CA LEU A 83 17.01 3.85 -2.57
C LEU A 83 15.69 4.65 -2.66
N SER A 84 14.62 4.02 -3.15
CA SER A 84 13.35 4.70 -3.43
C SER A 84 12.27 4.51 -2.36
N THR A 85 12.49 3.57 -1.45
CA THR A 85 11.54 3.26 -0.38
C THR A 85 11.49 4.40 0.61
N GLN A 86 10.30 4.96 0.82
CA GLN A 86 10.02 5.82 1.95
C GLN A 86 9.66 4.93 3.14
N ASP A 87 10.60 4.79 4.09
CA ASP A 87 10.49 3.84 5.21
C ASP A 87 9.22 4.06 6.05
N ASP A 88 8.82 5.31 6.24
CA ASP A 88 7.60 5.68 6.95
C ASP A 88 6.33 5.24 6.22
N VAL A 89 6.30 5.38 4.90
CA VAL A 89 5.21 4.87 4.05
C VAL A 89 5.15 3.34 4.09
N ALA A 90 6.29 2.66 4.01
CA ALA A 90 6.34 1.20 4.10
C ALA A 90 5.81 0.72 5.46
N ALA A 91 6.22 1.37 6.56
CA ALA A 91 5.71 1.11 7.90
C ALA A 91 4.19 1.34 7.99
N ALA A 92 3.68 2.44 7.41
CA ALA A 92 2.26 2.75 7.42
C ALA A 92 1.43 1.73 6.63
N LEU A 93 1.93 1.25 5.49
CA LEU A 93 1.29 0.20 4.71
C LEU A 93 1.13 -1.08 5.52
N VAL A 94 2.12 -1.45 6.34
CA VAL A 94 2.04 -2.62 7.21
C VAL A 94 1.08 -2.40 8.38
N GLN A 95 1.23 -1.30 9.13
CA GLN A 95 0.54 -1.12 10.42
C GLN A 95 -0.88 -0.57 10.31
N HIS A 96 -1.17 0.25 9.30
CA HIS A 96 -2.47 0.92 9.17
C HIS A 96 -3.31 0.42 8.00
N TYR A 97 -2.68 -0.18 6.99
CA TYR A 97 -3.34 -0.58 5.75
C TYR A 97 -3.10 -2.05 5.36
N GLY A 98 -2.46 -2.83 6.23
CA GLY A 98 -2.19 -4.27 6.08
C GLY A 98 -3.41 -5.14 6.30
#